data_AF-A0A928LFQ8-F1
#
_entry.id   AF-A0A928LFQ8-F1
#
_cell.length_a   1.000
_cell.length_b   1.000
_cell.length_c   1.000
_cell.angle_alpha   90.00
_cell.angle_beta   90.00
_cell.angle_gamma   90.00
#
_symmetry.space_group_name_H-M   'P 1'
#
loop_
_entity.id
_entity.type
_entity.pdbx_description
1 polymer ?
#
loop_
_entity_poly.entity_id
_entity_poly.type
_entity_poly.pdbx_seq_one_letter_code
_entity_poly.pdbx_strand_id
1 'polypeptide(L)' 'MDNCKANHSIKCSVSNCVHHCSKENYCSLDEISVGTHEANPTVIECTDCESFALKQ' A
#
# COMPACT_ATOMS: atom_id res chain seq x y z
N MET A 1 -4.59 20.62 -0.54
CA MET A 1 -3.26 20.90 0.04
C MET A 1 -2.72 19.57 0.54
N ASP A 2 -2.22 18.79 -0.41
CA ASP A 2 -1.86 17.40 -0.20
C ASP A 2 -0.50 17.36 0.48
N ASN A 3 -0.52 17.43 1.81
CA ASN A 3 0.63 17.14 2.65
C ASN A 3 0.83 15.61 2.69
N CYS A 4 1.06 15.03 1.52
CA CYS A 4 1.42 13.63 1.44
C CYS A 4 2.82 13.46 2.03
N LYS A 5 2.89 12.79 3.19
CA LYS A 5 4.14 12.37 3.81
C LYS A 5 4.55 11.04 3.19
N ALA A 6 5.38 11.07 2.14
CA ALA A 6 5.88 9.84 1.52
C ALA A 6 6.69 9.02 2.54
N ASN A 7 6.22 7.80 2.82
CA ASN A 7 6.98 6.83 3.58
C ASN A 7 7.89 6.05 2.64
N HIS A 8 9.17 6.44 2.60
CA HIS A 8 10.19 5.81 1.74
C HIS A 8 10.47 4.33 2.06
N SER A 9 9.96 3.82 3.19
CA SER A 9 10.02 2.40 3.54
C SER A 9 8.88 1.59 2.93
N ILE A 10 7.82 2.24 2.42
CA ILE A 10 6.63 1.57 1.88
C ILE A 10 6.39 2.06 0.45
N LYS A 11 6.95 1.35 -0.54
CA LYS A 11 6.68 1.66 -1.95
C LYS A 11 5.24 1.33 -2.30
N CYS A 12 4.57 2.26 -2.98
CA CYS A 12 3.23 2.07 -3.47
C CYS A 12 3.13 2.67 -4.87
N SER A 13 3.02 1.82 -5.87
CA SER A 13 2.85 2.23 -7.28
C SER A 13 1.37 2.22 -7.70
N VAL A 14 0.45 1.86 -6.80
CA VAL A 14 -0.98 1.75 -7.10
C VAL A 14 -1.60 3.14 -7.01
N SER A 15 -1.75 3.81 -8.15
CA SER A 15 -2.29 5.18 -8.23
C SER A 15 -3.72 5.32 -7.68
N ASN A 16 -4.50 4.22 -7.73
CA ASN A 16 -5.86 4.17 -7.18
C ASN A 16 -5.90 3.81 -5.69
N CYS A 17 -4.77 3.75 -4.98
CA CYS A 17 -4.76 3.61 -3.52
C CYS A 17 -5.00 4.99 -2.87
N VAL A 18 -5.90 5.08 -1.89
CA VAL A 18 -6.15 6.30 -1.09
C VAL A 18 -4.87 6.81 -0.44
N HIS A 19 -4.01 5.87 -0.04
CA HIS A 19 -2.75 6.15 0.64
C HIS A 19 -1.58 6.39 -0.31
N HIS A 20 -1.79 6.30 -1.62
CA HIS A 20 -0.72 6.56 -2.58
C HIS A 20 -0.32 8.02 -2.56
N CYS A 21 0.99 8.24 -2.42
CA CYS A 21 1.54 9.57 -2.45
C CYS A 21 1.53 10.12 -3.87
N SER A 22 0.59 11.01 -4.20
CA SER A 22 0.40 11.43 -5.60
C SER A 22 1.61 12.17 -6.23
N LYS A 23 2.66 12.46 -5.45
CA LYS A 23 3.92 13.07 -5.92
C LYS A 23 5.03 12.04 -6.17
N GLU A 24 5.00 10.87 -5.51
CA GLU A 24 6.08 9.88 -5.52
C GLU A 24 5.51 8.46 -5.35
N ASN A 25 6.17 7.42 -5.87
CA ASN A 25 5.68 6.04 -5.82
C ASN A 25 5.83 5.37 -4.43
N TYR A 26 5.29 6.00 -3.40
CA TYR A 26 5.34 5.59 -2.01
C TYR A 26 3.96 5.72 -1.35
N CYS A 27 3.74 4.96 -0.29
CA CYS A 27 2.57 5.07 0.57
C CYS A 27 2.73 6.24 1.53
N SER A 28 1.64 6.83 1.99
CA SER A 28 1.65 7.88 3.03
C SER A 28 1.49 7.35 4.45
N LEU A 29 1.17 6.05 4.60
CA LEU A 29 1.04 5.40 5.89
C LEU A 29 2.40 5.19 6.56
N ASP A 30 2.44 5.27 7.88
CA ASP A 30 3.63 4.95 8.67
C ASP A 30 3.90 3.44 8.74
N GLU A 31 2.84 2.62 8.68
CA GLU A 31 2.88 1.15 8.66
C GLU A 31 1.85 0.57 7.69
N ILE A 32 2.07 -0.67 7.25
CA ILE A 32 1.08 -1.45 6.49
C ILE A 32 0.87 -2.81 7.15
N SER A 33 -0.34 -3.34 7.00
CA SER A 33 -0.66 -4.74 7.31
C SER A 33 -0.61 -5.53 6.02
N VAL A 34 0.13 -6.64 6.07
CA VAL A 34 0.24 -7.59 4.97
C VAL A 34 -0.43 -8.87 5.43
N GLY A 35 -1.43 -9.31 4.67
CA GLY A 35 -2.23 -10.49 4.96
C GLY A 35 -2.16 -11.50 3.82
N THR A 36 -2.86 -12.61 4.01
CA THR A 36 -3.07 -13.64 2.99
C THR A 36 -4.42 -14.30 3.22
N HIS A 37 -5.05 -14.76 2.14
CA HIS A 37 -6.28 -15.54 2.22
C HIS A 37 -6.02 -17.06 2.23
N GLU A 38 -4.76 -17.49 2.17
CA GLU A 38 -4.34 -18.89 2.22
C GLU A 38 -3.66 -19.23 3.55
N ALA A 39 -3.73 -20.50 3.97
CA ALA A 39 -3.08 -20.93 5.22
C ALA A 39 -1.54 -20.94 5.14
N ASN A 40 -0.96 -21.11 3.95
CA ASN A 40 0.48 -21.17 3.72
C ASN A 40 0.85 -20.52 2.37
N PRO A 41 0.94 -19.19 2.29
CA PRO A 41 1.28 -18.49 1.05
C PRO A 41 2.72 -18.82 0.64
N THR A 42 2.89 -19.29 -0.59
CA THR A 42 4.22 -19.59 -1.17
C THR A 42 4.57 -18.70 -2.36
N VAL A 43 3.59 -17.94 -2.84
CA VAL A 43 3.70 -17.04 -3.98
C VAL A 43 3.22 -15.64 -3.59
N ILE A 44 3.83 -14.61 -4.19
CA ILE A 44 3.56 -13.21 -3.85
C ILE A 44 2.13 -12.78 -4.14
N GLU A 45 1.48 -13.40 -5.13
CA GLU A 45 0.11 -13.11 -5.56
C GLU A 45 -0.94 -13.47 -4.49
N CYS A 46 -0.59 -14.33 -3.54
CA CYS A 46 -1.45 -14.70 -2.43
C CYS A 46 -1.24 -13.81 -1.19
N THR A 47 -0.36 -12.81 -1.30
CA THR A 47 -0.02 -11.88 -0.24
C THR A 47 -0.61 -10.51 -0.56
N ASP A 48 -1.58 -10.09 0.25
CA ASP A 48 -2.36 -8.87 0.03
C ASP A 48 -1.92 -7.75 0.97
N CYS A 49 -1.92 -6.50 0.49
CA CYS A 49 -1.81 -5.33 1.37
C CYS A 49 -3.19 -5.02 1.96
N GLU A 50 -3.44 -5.45 3.19
CA GLU A 50 -4.73 -5.24 3.89
C GLU A 50 -4.98 -3.77 4.23
N SER A 51 -3.93 -2.94 4.23
CA SER A 51 -4.06 -1.49 4.35
C SER A 51 -4.47 -0.79 3.05
N PHE A 52 -4.69 -1.53 1.96
CA PHE A 52 -5.17 -0.95 0.71
C PHE A 52 -6.61 -0.43 0.85
N ALA A 53 -6.83 0.80 0.41
CA ALA A 53 -8.16 1.38 0.25
C ALA A 53 -8.26 2.00 -1.14
N LEU A 54 -9.37 1.75 -1.84
CA LEU A 54 -9.62 2.30 -3.18
C LEU A 54 -9.92 3.81 -3.08
N LYS A 55 -9.17 4.61 -3.85
CA LYS A 55 -9.39 6.03 -4.05
C LYS A 55 -10.63 6.20 -4.94
N GLN A 56 -11.72 6.69 -4.35
CA GLN A 56 -12.97 7.05 -5.04
C GLN A 56 -12.77 8.31 -5.89
#